data_AF-A0A939Y0K9-F1
#
_entry.id   AF-A0A939Y0K9-F1
#
_cell.length_a   1.000
_cell.length_b   1.000
_cell.length_c   1.000
_cell.angle_alpha   90.00
_cell.angle_beta   90.00
_cell.angle_gamma   90.00
#
_symmetry.space_group_name_H-M   'P 1'
#
loop_
_entity.id
_entity.type
_entity.pdbx_description
1 polymer ?
#
loop_
_entity_poly.entity_id
_entity_poly.type
_entity_poly.pdbx_seq_one_letter_code
_entity_poly.pdbx_strand_id
1 'polypeptide(L)' 'MKIINKVNELREAVQAFRQAGKSVGLVPTMGALHEGHKSLIERARKEND' A
#
# COMPACT_ATOMS: atom_id res chain seq x y z
N MET A 1 10.42 -1.88 -3.01
CA MET A 1 9.23 -1.21 -3.56
C MET A 1 8.86 -1.91 -4.86
N LYS A 2 7.60 -2.32 -5.04
CA LYS A 2 7.11 -2.96 -6.28
C LYS A 2 6.14 -1.98 -6.96
N ILE A 3 6.32 -1.73 -8.26
CA ILE A 3 5.39 -0.94 -9.07
C ILE A 3 4.47 -1.93 -9.79
N ILE A 4 3.15 -1.75 -9.64
CA ILE A 4 2.13 -2.63 -10.24
C ILE A 4 1.19 -1.76 -11.07
N ASN A 5 1.06 -2.08 -12.36
CA ASN A 5 0.28 -1.27 -13.31
C ASN A 5 -1.02 -1.95 -13.76
N LYS A 6 -1.30 -3.19 -13.30
CA LYS A 6 -2.53 -3.92 -13.63
C LYS A 6 -3.32 -4.28 -12.38
N VAL A 7 -4.64 -4.20 -12.50
CA VAL A 7 -5.57 -4.45 -11.39
C VAL A 7 -5.51 -5.90 -10.91
N ASN A 8 -5.39 -6.88 -11.81
CA ASN A 8 -5.29 -8.30 -11.45
C ASN A 8 -4.02 -8.60 -10.65
N GLU A 9 -2.87 -8.08 -11.07
CA GLU A 9 -1.59 -8.24 -10.36
C GLU A 9 -1.65 -7.63 -8.94
N LEU A 10 -2.33 -6.49 -8.77
CA LEU A 10 -2.53 -5.87 -7.46
C LEU A 10 -3.42 -6.74 -6.56
N ARG A 11 -4.52 -7.27 -7.10
CA ARG A 11 -5.44 -8.15 -6.36
C ARG A 11 -4.74 -9.41 -5.87
N GLU A 12 -3.95 -10.05 -6.73
CA GLU A 12 -3.16 -11.24 -6.37
C GLU A 12 -2.15 -10.93 -5.26
N ALA A 13 -1.42 -9.82 -5.37
CA ALA A 13 -0.45 -9.41 -4.34
C ALA A 13 -1.13 -9.14 -2.99
N VAL A 14 -2.25 -8.41 -2.97
CA VAL A 14 -3.00 -8.11 -1.75
C VAL A 14 -3.62 -9.38 -1.16
N GLN A 15 -4.10 -10.31 -2.00
CA GLN A 15 -4.67 -11.58 -1.56
C GLN A 15 -3.64 -12.43 -0.81
N ALA A 16 -2.39 -12.48 -1.27
CA ALA A 16 -1.32 -13.20 -0.59
C ALA A 16 -1.07 -12.67 0.84
N PHE A 17 -1.08 -11.35 1.03
CA PHE A 17 -0.95 -10.75 2.37
C PHE A 17 -2.15 -11.08 3.26
N ARG A 18 -3.38 -11.00 2.72
CA ARG A 18 -4.60 -11.36 3.46
C ARG A 18 -4.62 -12.83 3.86
N GLN A 19 -4.19 -13.74 2.98
CA GLN A 19 -4.09 -15.18 3.27
C GLN A 19 -3.04 -15.47 4.36
N ALA A 20 -2.00 -14.66 4.45
CA ALA A 20 -1.01 -14.71 5.52
C ALA A 20 -1.49 -14.06 6.84
N GLY A 21 -2.75 -13.60 6.92
CA GLY A 21 -3.31 -12.96 8.11
C GLY A 21 -2.75 -11.56 8.41
N LYS A 22 -2.10 -10.92 7.43
CA LYS A 22 -1.50 -9.60 7.57
C LYS A 22 -2.50 -8.47 7.33
N SER A 23 -2.30 -7.35 8.03
CA SER A 23 -2.97 -6.08 7.75
C SER A 23 -2.37 -5.37 6.53
N VAL A 24 -3.15 -4.52 5.84
CA VAL A 24 -2.71 -3.81 4.63
C VAL A 24 -3.15 -2.35 4.70
N GLY A 25 -2.19 -1.43 4.76
CA GLY A 25 -2.44 0.01 4.70
C GLY A 25 -2.56 0.54 3.27
N LEU A 26 -3.48 1.48 3.03
CA LEU A 26 -3.70 2.13 1.73
C LEU A 26 -3.60 3.64 1.86
N VAL A 27 -2.73 4.26 1.06
CA VAL A 27 -2.63 5.71 0.90
C VAL A 27 -2.96 6.08 -0.55
N PRO A 28 -4.22 6.44 -0.86
CA PRO A 28 -4.60 6.83 -2.21
C PRO A 28 -4.07 8.22 -2.54
N THR A 29 -3.46 8.40 -3.71
CA THR A 29 -2.93 9.69 -4.19
C THR A 29 -3.12 9.80 -5.71
N MET A 30 -2.99 11.02 -6.26
CA MET A 30 -2.95 11.26 -7.70
C MET A 30 -1.52 11.52 -8.23
N GLY A 31 -0.48 11.26 -7.43
CA GLY A 31 0.91 11.59 -7.75
C GLY A 31 1.37 12.94 -7.16
N ALA A 32 2.47 13.50 -7.70
CA ALA A 32 3.10 14.75 -7.22
C ALA A 32 3.34 14.77 -5.69
N LEU A 33 4.09 13.77 -5.20
CA LEU A 33 4.26 13.55 -3.77
C LEU A 33 5.09 14.66 -3.09
N HIS A 34 4.75 14.92 -1.83
CA HIS A 34 5.40 15.90 -0.95
C HIS A 34 5.32 15.40 0.50
N GLU A 35 5.89 16.13 1.47
CA GLU A 35 6.02 15.67 2.87
C GLU A 35 4.69 15.28 3.54
N GLY A 36 3.58 15.89 3.13
CA GLY A 36 2.23 15.49 3.58
C GLY A 36 1.92 14.03 3.24
N HIS A 37 2.17 13.62 1.99
CA HIS A 37 1.98 12.23 1.56
C HIS A 37 2.89 11.27 2.33
N LYS A 38 4.16 11.66 2.54
CA LYS A 38 5.12 10.86 3.30
C LYS A 38 4.66 10.63 4.74
N SER A 39 4.07 11.62 5.39
CA SER A 39 3.52 11.46 6.74
C SER A 39 2.43 10.38 6.81
N LEU A 40 1.57 10.31 5.79
CA LEU A 40 0.52 9.28 5.68
C LEU A 40 1.11 7.89 5.42
N ILE A 41 2.14 7.79 4.57
CA ILE A 41 2.85 6.54 4.29
C ILE A 41 3.54 6.02 5.55
N GLU A 42 4.24 6.87 6.29
CA GLU A 42 4.90 6.51 7.55
C GLU A 42 3.89 6.05 8.60
N ARG A 43 2.73 6.72 8.70
CA ARG A 43 1.65 6.28 9.58
C ARG A 43 1.10 4.91 9.15
N ALA A 44 0.78 4.73 7.87
CA ALA A 44 0.28 3.47 7.34
C ALA A 44 1.24 2.30 7.61
N ARG A 45 2.56 2.53 7.47
CA ARG A 45 3.60 1.55 7.76
C ARG A 45 3.72 1.20 9.25
N LYS A 46 3.43 2.15 10.15
CA LYS A 46 3.46 1.89 11.62
C LYS A 46 2.24 1.13 12.09
N GLU A 47 1.09 1.33 11.45
CA GLU A 47 -0.20 0.77 11.85
C GLU A 47 -0.54 -0.55 11.12
N ASN A 48 0.26 -1.00 10.15
CA ASN A 48 0.00 -2.20 9.36
C ASN A 48 1.28 -3.03 9.10
N ASP A 49 1.12 -4.29 8.68
CA ASP A 49 2.18 -5.28 8.42
C ASP A 49 2.82 -5.21 7.01
#